data_AF-A0A0R0ECL8-F1
#
_entry.id   AF-A0A0R0ECL8-F1
#
_cell.length_a   1.000
_cell.length_b   1.000
_cell.length_c   1.000
_cell.angle_alpha   90.00
_cell.angle_beta   90.00
_cell.angle_gamma   90.00
#
_symmetry.space_group_name_H-M   'P 1'
#
loop_
_entity.id
_entity.type
_entity.pdbx_description
1 polymer ?
#
loop_
_entity_poly.entity_id
_entity_poly.type
_entity_poly.pdbx_seq_one_letter_code
_entity_poly.pdbx_strand_id
1 'polypeptide(L)'
;MSMTDCVNVAAGKRAWQSSLSRYSIGSDAERALNDAVGADYAFHTEREDNPWWLLDLGESFLVERIVLDNRRNACQENARTLVVEVSLDKHHWLTLHAGTLYWGPRMCLELAGNIPFRYLRLSLRERQYFHLSRVEVWVDRANMVPIAGRIILMERTDGLGERLNAILNGLMLSRIFNLPFRFSWSDRFLGDPSHAIEKVEAFFADSFIDTYFSTGPHPGRRWEVGGRNLDFPALRRGIEQAEVILAPRLGLHEILEPKRYVAEYFDFPRLFDELAFSESIATAIALARSIALPEDAVGFHLRSGDVFYGPYRKWVHYTYKGVTLPLAKAAIKEMVADGRQVYLFGQDEAAMAYLCTECGATDITASMADVLAPLGRAQRAMFDLVLMSRFRTILAGSSGFAKQASWIGGGALVSAFQLFSVERQLDIFSRDLAANAAHYHPLQAAFAYWYAYFLGRGRMDHEQDAHLLQQAQAHDPDNELYPLVRAASRFAARDFTGGETVLAELFHHRQEQGRAVASVFTVFVARTAGVYNLTEFHVAYEQAAEMGLPFACCLYGHLCGHAGDVERKRHFMAKVDIELPNLAPLRNYLMNNLRKDGVS
;
A
#
# COMPACT_ATOMS: atom_id res chain seq x y z
N MET A 1 16.26 -6.38 31.33
CA MET A 1 16.65 -4.96 31.52
C MET A 1 16.48 -4.60 32.99
N SER A 2 17.44 -3.92 33.61
CA SER A 2 17.35 -3.51 35.02
C SER A 2 16.38 -2.33 35.18
N MET A 3 15.81 -2.14 36.38
CA MET A 3 14.90 -1.02 36.68
C MET A 3 15.53 0.38 36.47
N THR A 4 16.85 0.47 36.26
CA THR A 4 17.59 1.71 36.01
C THR A 4 17.33 2.34 34.63
N ASP A 5 16.85 1.53 33.67
CA ASP A 5 16.84 1.92 32.25
C ASP A 5 15.49 2.53 31.83
N CYS A 6 14.48 2.49 32.70
CA CYS A 6 13.15 3.06 32.45
C CYS A 6 12.93 4.36 33.26
N VAL A 7 11.99 5.18 32.79
CA VAL A 7 11.51 6.38 33.48
C VAL A 7 9.99 6.34 33.62
N ASN A 8 9.46 6.70 34.79
CA ASN A 8 8.02 6.85 35.00
C ASN A 8 7.57 8.19 34.39
N VAL A 9 6.87 8.13 33.26
CA VAL A 9 6.39 9.32 32.53
C VAL A 9 5.03 9.82 33.03
N ALA A 10 4.36 9.07 33.91
CA ALA A 10 3.09 9.49 34.50
C ALA A 10 3.27 10.51 35.64
N ALA A 11 4.46 10.56 36.26
CA ALA A 11 4.76 11.46 37.35
C ALA A 11 4.58 12.93 36.95
N GLY A 12 3.84 13.70 37.77
CA GLY A 12 3.56 15.11 37.53
C GLY A 12 2.61 15.41 36.35
N LYS A 13 1.99 14.38 35.76
CA LYS A 13 0.98 14.54 34.71
C LYS A 13 -0.41 14.80 35.29
N ARG A 14 -1.39 15.03 34.42
CA ARG A 14 -2.77 15.34 34.82
C ARG A 14 -3.63 14.10 34.80
N ALA A 15 -4.50 13.98 35.80
CA ALA A 15 -5.47 12.91 35.88
C ALA A 15 -6.84 13.42 36.36
N TRP A 16 -7.87 12.65 35.99
CA TRP A 16 -9.27 12.89 36.36
C TRP A 16 -9.91 11.58 36.80
N GLN A 17 -11.00 11.68 37.54
CA GLN A 17 -11.83 10.54 37.93
C GLN A 17 -13.31 10.90 37.78
N SER A 18 -14.15 9.88 37.66
CA SER A 18 -15.60 10.00 37.41
C SER A 18 -16.34 10.78 38.50
N SER A 19 -15.96 10.58 39.76
CA SER A 19 -16.58 11.25 40.91
C SER A 19 -15.60 11.33 42.09
N LEU A 20 -15.91 12.18 43.05
CA LEU A 20 -15.21 12.24 44.35
C LEU A 20 -16.10 11.61 45.42
N SER A 21 -15.51 10.82 46.30
CA SER A 21 -16.20 10.33 47.50
C SER A 21 -15.93 11.22 48.70
N ARG A 22 -16.60 10.93 49.82
CA ARG A 22 -16.25 11.53 51.13
C ARG A 22 -14.82 11.24 51.59
N TYR A 23 -14.12 10.30 50.96
CA TYR A 23 -12.74 9.92 51.25
C TYR A 23 -11.72 10.54 50.29
N SER A 24 -12.17 11.27 49.27
CA SER A 24 -11.30 11.97 48.32
C SER A 24 -10.55 13.13 48.98
N ILE A 25 -9.31 13.37 48.55
CA ILE A 25 -8.43 14.39 49.12
C ILE A 25 -7.82 15.25 48.01
N GLY A 26 -8.09 16.56 48.03
CA GLY A 26 -7.45 17.55 47.15
C GLY A 26 -7.52 17.18 45.67
N SER A 27 -6.38 17.23 44.96
CA SER A 27 -6.22 16.69 43.60
C SER A 27 -6.24 15.16 43.58
N ASP A 28 -7.37 14.56 43.98
CA ASP A 28 -7.48 13.15 44.33
C ASP A 28 -6.95 12.22 43.24
N ALA A 29 -7.37 12.43 41.99
CA ALA A 29 -6.92 11.64 40.85
C ALA A 29 -5.40 11.71 40.61
N GLU A 30 -4.80 12.89 40.74
CA GLU A 30 -3.38 13.14 40.47
C GLU A 30 -2.47 12.55 41.58
N ARG A 31 -2.99 12.32 42.79
CA ARG A 31 -2.23 11.66 43.87
C ARG A 31 -1.73 10.28 43.46
N ALA A 32 -2.43 9.58 42.56
CA ALA A 32 -2.03 8.25 42.08
C ALA A 32 -0.72 8.26 41.28
N LEU A 33 -0.32 9.42 40.78
CA LEU A 33 0.84 9.61 39.91
C LEU A 33 2.11 10.00 40.67
N ASN A 34 1.99 10.28 41.97
CA ASN A 34 3.07 10.83 42.78
C ASN A 34 3.54 9.83 43.83
N ASP A 35 4.76 10.03 44.34
CA ASP A 35 5.35 9.22 45.41
C ASP A 35 4.71 9.52 46.78
N ALA A 36 3.43 9.18 46.96
CA ALA A 36 2.76 9.27 48.26
C ALA A 36 3.16 8.08 49.13
N VAL A 37 4.34 8.14 49.76
CA VAL A 37 4.86 7.07 50.61
C VAL A 37 3.88 6.80 51.76
N GLY A 38 3.34 5.58 51.81
CA GLY A 38 2.57 5.08 52.96
C GLY A 38 1.05 5.30 52.92
N ALA A 39 0.50 5.94 51.88
CA ALA A 39 -0.96 6.09 51.76
C ALA A 39 -1.65 4.75 51.44
N ASP A 40 -2.82 4.51 52.06
CA ASP A 40 -3.64 3.31 51.80
C ASP A 40 -4.21 3.30 50.36
N TYR A 41 -4.71 4.44 49.91
CA TYR A 41 -5.17 4.72 48.56
C TYR A 41 -4.79 6.15 48.14
N ALA A 42 -4.73 6.38 46.84
CA ALA A 42 -4.39 7.68 46.26
C ALA A 42 -5.60 8.42 45.72
N PHE A 43 -6.58 7.72 45.13
CA PHE A 43 -7.86 8.30 44.73
C PHE A 43 -9.02 7.42 45.19
N HIS A 44 -10.23 7.99 45.28
CA HIS A 44 -11.43 7.25 45.67
C HIS A 44 -12.71 7.83 45.06
N THR A 45 -13.29 7.15 44.08
CA THR A 45 -14.61 7.55 43.53
C THR A 45 -15.73 7.27 44.52
N GLU A 46 -16.92 7.84 44.28
CA GLU A 46 -18.15 7.40 44.94
C GLU A 46 -18.58 6.01 44.42
N ARG A 47 -19.54 5.36 45.09
CA ARG A 47 -20.10 4.11 44.61
C ARG A 47 -21.12 4.37 43.51
N GLU A 48 -20.67 4.21 42.28
CA GLU A 48 -21.43 4.49 41.07
C GLU A 48 -21.26 3.38 40.02
N ASP A 49 -22.04 3.45 38.95
CA ASP A 49 -21.96 2.49 37.84
C ASP A 49 -20.77 2.85 36.94
N ASN A 50 -19.90 1.87 36.69
CA ASN A 50 -18.72 2.01 35.83
C ASN A 50 -17.82 3.22 36.18
N PRO A 51 -17.37 3.35 37.44
CA PRO A 51 -16.44 4.41 37.84
C PRO A 51 -15.15 4.33 37.01
N TRP A 52 -14.53 5.48 36.76
CA TRP A 52 -13.33 5.56 35.93
C TRP A 52 -12.30 6.55 36.48
N TRP A 53 -11.06 6.33 36.08
CA TRP A 53 -9.91 7.22 36.27
C TRP A 53 -9.16 7.34 34.94
N LEU A 54 -8.71 8.55 34.61
CA LEU A 54 -8.13 8.90 33.31
C LEU A 54 -6.85 9.71 33.48
N LEU A 55 -5.77 9.28 32.84
CA LEU A 55 -4.49 9.97 32.73
C LEU A 55 -4.29 10.58 31.34
N ASP A 56 -3.77 11.80 31.27
CA ASP A 56 -3.20 12.42 30.07
C ASP A 56 -1.69 12.63 30.25
N LEU A 57 -0.87 11.90 29.49
CA LEU A 57 0.59 12.03 29.50
C LEU A 57 1.08 13.33 28.82
N GLY A 58 0.20 14.06 28.15
CA GLY A 58 0.49 15.29 27.40
C GLY A 58 0.94 15.05 25.96
N GLU A 59 1.62 13.94 25.71
CA GLU A 59 2.07 13.46 24.40
C GLU A 59 2.04 11.92 24.36
N SER A 60 2.27 11.35 23.17
CA SER A 60 2.30 9.91 22.97
C SER A 60 3.67 9.33 23.32
N PHE A 61 3.69 8.23 24.07
CA PHE A 61 4.90 7.51 24.47
C PHE A 61 4.88 6.04 24.03
N LEU A 62 6.05 5.50 23.67
CA LEU A 62 6.25 4.05 23.49
C LEU A 62 6.41 3.40 24.87
N VAL A 63 5.31 2.90 25.42
CA VAL A 63 5.29 2.45 26.82
C VAL A 63 5.85 1.03 26.94
N GLU A 64 6.76 0.85 27.90
CA GLU A 64 7.35 -0.44 28.24
C GLU A 64 6.41 -1.26 29.10
N ARG A 65 5.81 -0.63 30.12
CA ARG A 65 4.83 -1.27 31.00
C ARG A 65 3.97 -0.28 31.76
N ILE A 66 2.80 -0.76 32.19
CA ILE A 66 1.90 -0.07 33.12
C ILE A 66 1.91 -0.84 34.44
N VAL A 67 2.11 -0.14 35.55
CA VAL A 67 2.10 -0.73 36.89
C VAL A 67 0.97 -0.09 37.69
N LEU A 68 0.11 -0.93 38.25
CA LEU A 68 -1.03 -0.53 39.07
C LEU A 68 -0.88 -1.16 40.45
N ASP A 69 -0.75 -0.34 41.49
CA ASP A 69 -0.80 -0.81 42.86
C ASP A 69 -2.22 -0.60 43.40
N ASN A 70 -2.85 -1.70 43.82
CA ASN A 70 -4.17 -1.69 44.44
C ASN A 70 -4.11 -0.97 45.80
N ARG A 71 -5.26 -0.77 46.44
CA ARG A 71 -5.35 -0.31 47.82
C ARG A 71 -4.58 -1.26 48.75
N ARG A 72 -3.92 -0.73 49.78
CA ARG A 72 -2.95 -1.50 50.57
C ARG A 72 -3.58 -2.35 51.66
N ASN A 73 -4.49 -1.76 52.44
CA ASN A 73 -4.89 -2.34 53.72
C ASN A 73 -6.16 -3.19 53.64
N ALA A 74 -7.10 -2.84 52.74
CA ALA A 74 -8.40 -3.53 52.63
C ALA A 74 -9.08 -3.24 51.29
N CYS A 75 -10.17 -3.96 51.02
CA CYS A 75 -11.13 -3.69 49.95
C CYS A 75 -10.55 -3.75 48.52
N GLN A 76 -9.46 -4.51 48.33
CA GLN A 76 -8.76 -4.68 47.06
C GLN A 76 -9.64 -5.36 46.01
N GLU A 77 -10.60 -6.18 46.45
CA GLU A 77 -11.61 -6.86 45.63
C GLU A 77 -12.53 -5.89 44.88
N ASN A 78 -12.62 -4.63 45.31
CA ASN A 78 -13.39 -3.61 44.60
C ASN A 78 -12.89 -3.35 43.18
N ALA A 79 -11.61 -3.61 42.90
CA ALA A 79 -11.04 -3.44 41.57
C ALA A 79 -11.07 -4.74 40.72
N ARG A 80 -11.83 -5.77 41.10
CA ARG A 80 -11.84 -7.09 40.42
C ARG A 80 -12.32 -7.05 38.96
N THR A 81 -13.13 -6.07 38.59
CA THR A 81 -13.65 -5.89 37.21
C THR A 81 -12.87 -4.85 36.41
N LEU A 82 -11.61 -4.60 36.80
CA LEU A 82 -10.76 -3.59 36.18
C LEU A 82 -10.66 -3.81 34.67
N VAL A 83 -10.83 -2.71 33.95
CA VAL A 83 -10.55 -2.56 32.54
C VAL A 83 -9.43 -1.54 32.39
N VAL A 84 -8.42 -1.89 31.60
CA VAL A 84 -7.31 -1.00 31.25
C VAL A 84 -7.37 -0.73 29.76
N GLU A 85 -7.55 0.53 29.41
CA GLU A 85 -7.65 1.00 28.02
C GLU A 85 -6.67 2.13 27.74
N VAL A 86 -6.16 2.18 26.52
CA VAL A 86 -5.21 3.22 26.09
C VAL A 86 -5.62 3.86 24.77
N SER A 87 -5.22 5.11 24.55
CA SER A 87 -5.61 5.88 23.37
C SER A 87 -4.57 6.93 22.95
N LEU A 88 -4.49 7.26 21.66
CA LEU A 88 -3.80 8.46 21.16
C LEU A 88 -4.65 9.72 21.27
N ASP A 89 -5.98 9.59 21.17
CA ASP A 89 -6.89 10.69 20.79
C ASP A 89 -8.16 10.80 21.65
N LYS A 90 -8.36 9.91 22.63
CA LYS A 90 -9.57 9.74 23.48
C LYS A 90 -10.82 9.27 22.75
N HIS A 91 -10.72 8.95 21.47
CA HIS A 91 -11.83 8.42 20.70
C HIS A 91 -11.70 6.92 20.48
N HIS A 92 -10.51 6.45 20.12
CA HIS A 92 -10.24 5.02 19.96
C HIS A 92 -9.53 4.49 21.18
N TRP A 93 -10.08 3.44 21.77
CA TRP A 93 -9.58 2.85 23.00
C TRP A 93 -9.19 1.40 22.73
N LEU A 94 -7.90 1.11 22.84
CA LEU A 94 -7.39 -0.25 22.83
C LEU A 94 -7.50 -0.84 24.23
N THR A 95 -8.23 -1.95 24.37
CA THR A 95 -8.36 -2.66 25.64
C THR A 95 -7.14 -3.57 25.85
N LEU A 96 -6.32 -3.26 26.84
CA LEU A 96 -5.15 -4.07 27.23
C LEU A 96 -5.51 -5.15 28.25
N HIS A 97 -6.51 -4.87 29.10
CA HIS A 97 -6.98 -5.79 30.12
C HIS A 97 -8.49 -5.59 30.33
N ALA A 98 -9.20 -6.70 30.48
CA ALA A 98 -10.61 -6.71 30.89
C ALA A 98 -10.87 -7.98 31.70
N GLY A 99 -10.70 -7.88 33.02
CA GLY A 99 -10.85 -9.00 33.94
C GLY A 99 -12.17 -8.96 34.73
N THR A 100 -12.53 -10.10 35.33
CA THR A 100 -13.60 -10.21 36.34
C THR A 100 -13.10 -10.86 37.63
N LEU A 101 -11.78 -11.09 37.71
CA LEU A 101 -11.10 -11.79 38.79
C LEU A 101 -10.20 -10.83 39.57
N TYR A 102 -10.02 -11.14 40.85
CA TYR A 102 -9.05 -10.45 41.70
C TYR A 102 -7.63 -10.62 41.15
N TRP A 103 -6.88 -9.52 41.07
CA TRP A 103 -5.55 -9.45 40.46
C TRP A 103 -4.43 -9.16 41.47
N GLY A 104 -4.71 -9.28 42.77
CA GLY A 104 -3.69 -9.09 43.80
C GLY A 104 -3.48 -7.64 44.23
N PRO A 105 -2.43 -7.39 45.02
CA PRO A 105 -2.05 -6.05 45.46
C PRO A 105 -1.39 -5.22 44.35
N ARG A 106 -0.89 -5.85 43.28
CA ARG A 106 -0.16 -5.20 42.18
C ARG A 106 -0.39 -5.92 40.85
N MET A 107 -0.67 -5.15 39.80
CA MET A 107 -0.74 -5.61 38.42
C MET A 107 0.38 -4.94 37.61
N CYS A 108 1.06 -5.72 36.78
CA CYS A 108 2.02 -5.22 35.79
C CYS A 108 1.59 -5.68 34.39
N LEU A 109 1.32 -4.73 33.50
CA LEU A 109 1.03 -5.00 32.09
C LEU A 109 2.29 -4.66 31.28
N GLU A 110 2.99 -5.70 30.81
CA GLU A 110 4.19 -5.57 29.98
C GLU A 110 3.80 -5.35 28.51
N LEU A 111 4.23 -4.22 27.93
CA LEU A 111 3.89 -3.80 26.56
C LEU A 111 5.11 -3.78 25.63
N ALA A 112 6.33 -3.82 26.19
CA ALA A 112 7.60 -3.91 25.47
C ALA A 112 7.80 -2.83 24.39
N GLY A 113 7.29 -1.61 24.64
CA GLY A 113 7.42 -0.47 23.73
C GLY A 113 6.54 -0.54 22.47
N ASN A 114 5.70 -1.57 22.34
CA ASN A 114 4.94 -1.85 21.11
C ASN A 114 3.56 -1.20 21.06
N ILE A 115 3.18 -0.46 22.10
CA ILE A 115 1.88 0.22 22.16
C ILE A 115 2.12 1.70 22.46
N PRO A 116 2.14 2.56 21.43
CA PRO A 116 2.20 4.01 21.66
C PRO A 116 0.89 4.47 22.28
N PHE A 117 0.90 5.27 23.34
CA PHE A 117 -0.32 5.95 23.81
C PHE A 117 -0.05 7.28 24.53
N ARG A 118 -1.07 8.15 24.53
CA ARG A 118 -1.09 9.40 25.31
C ARG A 118 -2.02 9.31 26.51
N TYR A 119 -3.14 8.61 26.36
CA TYR A 119 -4.18 8.50 27.37
C TYR A 119 -4.26 7.09 27.92
N LEU A 120 -4.42 6.98 29.23
CA LEU A 120 -4.68 5.73 29.94
C LEU A 120 -5.98 5.86 30.72
N ARG A 121 -6.97 5.03 30.42
CA ARG A 121 -8.24 4.94 31.14
C ARG A 121 -8.27 3.64 31.93
N LEU A 122 -8.59 3.77 33.21
CA LEU A 122 -8.88 2.67 34.11
C LEU A 122 -10.37 2.76 34.47
N SER A 123 -11.11 1.67 34.37
CA SER A 123 -12.52 1.66 34.75
C SER A 123 -12.95 0.33 35.35
N LEU A 124 -14.07 0.31 36.04
CA LEU A 124 -14.72 -0.92 36.50
C LEU A 124 -15.95 -1.22 35.62
N ARG A 125 -16.33 -2.49 35.48
CA ARG A 125 -17.55 -2.93 34.77
C ARG A 125 -18.71 -3.27 35.73
N GLU A 126 -18.73 -2.63 36.90
CA GLU A 126 -19.71 -2.89 37.94
C GLU A 126 -20.04 -1.62 38.73
N ARG A 127 -21.06 -1.71 39.58
CA ARG A 127 -21.43 -0.64 40.51
C ARG A 127 -20.59 -0.68 41.78
N GLN A 128 -19.49 0.06 41.83
CA GLN A 128 -18.53 -0.03 42.93
C GLN A 128 -17.78 1.29 43.19
N TYR A 129 -17.12 1.37 44.34
CA TYR A 129 -16.06 2.35 44.60
C TYR A 129 -14.80 1.99 43.82
N PHE A 130 -14.18 2.95 43.14
CA PHE A 130 -12.90 2.75 42.48
C PHE A 130 -11.78 3.53 43.18
N HIS A 131 -10.74 2.82 43.59
CA HIS A 131 -9.58 3.35 44.27
C HIS A 131 -8.35 2.50 43.93
N LEU A 132 -7.21 3.16 43.79
CA LEU A 132 -5.89 2.53 43.68
C LEU A 132 -4.91 3.35 44.52
N SER A 133 -3.79 2.75 44.91
CA SER A 133 -2.74 3.45 45.67
C SER A 133 -1.66 4.07 44.78
N ARG A 134 -1.46 3.55 43.56
CA ARG A 134 -0.46 4.08 42.62
C ARG A 134 -0.74 3.65 41.18
N VAL A 135 -0.44 4.53 40.24
CA VAL A 135 -0.45 4.26 38.80
C VAL A 135 0.86 4.77 38.21
N GLU A 136 1.65 3.87 37.61
CA GLU A 136 2.90 4.21 36.95
C GLU A 136 2.88 3.78 35.49
N VAL A 137 3.48 4.62 34.63
CA VAL A 137 3.67 4.32 33.22
C VAL A 137 5.15 4.45 32.93
N TRP A 138 5.78 3.34 32.58
CA TRP A 138 7.23 3.25 32.42
C TRP A 138 7.61 3.22 30.94
N VAL A 139 8.60 4.02 30.56
CA VAL A 139 9.15 4.11 29.20
C VAL A 139 10.65 3.86 29.26
N ASP A 140 11.18 3.11 28.29
CA ASP A 140 12.64 2.96 28.13
C ASP A 140 13.29 4.32 27.83
N ARG A 141 14.35 4.68 28.57
CA ARG A 141 15.10 5.93 28.32
C ARG A 141 15.63 6.04 26.90
N ALA A 142 15.95 4.93 26.24
CA ALA A 142 16.36 4.94 24.84
C ALA A 142 15.27 5.52 23.93
N ASN A 143 13.99 5.35 24.29
CA ASN A 143 12.85 5.91 23.55
C ASN A 143 12.47 7.34 23.99
N MET A 144 13.24 7.97 24.87
CA MET A 144 13.02 9.36 25.32
C MET A 144 13.91 10.37 24.59
N VAL A 145 14.75 9.92 23.65
CA VAL A 145 15.59 10.80 22.81
C VAL A 145 14.70 11.80 22.05
N PRO A 146 14.93 13.12 22.15
CA PRO A 146 14.05 14.10 21.50
C PRO A 146 13.97 13.93 19.99
N ILE A 147 12.76 13.70 19.50
CA ILE A 147 12.46 13.66 18.06
C ILE A 147 11.86 14.98 17.54
N ALA A 148 11.69 15.97 18.42
CA ALA A 148 11.19 17.30 18.06
C ALA A 148 12.04 17.96 16.95
N GLY A 149 11.39 18.76 16.11
CA GLY A 149 12.01 19.42 14.94
C GLY A 149 12.03 18.59 13.66
N ARG A 150 11.64 17.30 13.72
CA ARG A 150 11.47 16.43 12.56
C ARG A 150 10.08 16.59 11.96
N ILE A 151 9.92 16.23 10.69
CA ILE A 151 8.63 16.29 9.99
C ILE A 151 8.30 14.95 9.33
N ILE A 152 7.01 14.64 9.27
CA ILE A 152 6.50 13.57 8.41
C ILE A 152 5.99 14.21 7.14
N LEU A 153 6.45 13.70 6.01
CA LEU A 153 6.22 14.28 4.70
C LEU A 153 5.68 13.23 3.73
N MET A 154 4.58 13.56 3.06
CA MET A 154 4.08 12.82 1.91
C MET A 154 4.49 13.54 0.62
N GLU A 155 5.16 12.86 -0.32
CA GLU A 155 5.55 13.42 -1.64
C GLU A 155 5.21 12.46 -2.80
N ARG A 156 4.10 11.74 -2.71
CA ARG A 156 3.75 10.77 -3.75
C ARG A 156 3.25 11.44 -5.02
N THR A 157 3.73 10.95 -6.16
CA THR A 157 3.33 11.46 -7.49
C THR A 157 2.34 10.55 -8.21
N ASP A 158 1.98 9.40 -7.63
CA ASP A 158 1.09 8.37 -8.19
C ASP A 158 -0.38 8.83 -8.33
N GLY A 159 -1.28 7.92 -8.70
CA GLY A 159 -2.72 8.20 -8.79
C GLY A 159 -3.39 8.44 -7.43
N LEU A 160 -4.64 8.93 -7.46
CA LEU A 160 -5.39 9.43 -6.30
C LEU A 160 -5.35 8.49 -5.08
N GLY A 161 -5.64 7.19 -5.27
CA GLY A 161 -5.69 6.22 -4.18
C GLY A 161 -4.37 6.05 -3.42
N GLU A 162 -3.25 6.00 -4.14
CA GLU A 162 -1.91 5.89 -3.54
C GLU A 162 -1.52 7.16 -2.79
N ARG A 163 -1.93 8.33 -3.29
CA ARG A 163 -1.68 9.63 -2.62
C ARG A 163 -2.47 9.72 -1.31
N LEU A 164 -3.77 9.45 -1.36
CA LEU A 164 -4.62 9.49 -0.18
C LEU A 164 -4.16 8.43 0.87
N ASN A 165 -3.70 7.24 0.46
CA ASN A 165 -3.16 6.24 1.39
C ASN A 165 -1.92 6.76 2.13
N ALA A 166 -1.02 7.44 1.42
CA ALA A 166 0.16 8.03 2.03
C ALA A 166 -0.16 9.21 2.95
N ILE A 167 -1.22 9.98 2.66
CA ILE A 167 -1.74 11.02 3.57
C ILE A 167 -2.24 10.38 4.87
N LEU A 168 -3.07 9.34 4.79
CA LEU A 168 -3.59 8.64 5.97
C LEU A 168 -2.48 8.03 6.82
N ASN A 169 -1.49 7.38 6.17
CA ASN A 169 -0.30 6.88 6.85
C ASN A 169 0.48 8.01 7.55
N GLY A 170 0.71 9.14 6.86
CA GLY A 170 1.47 10.26 7.39
C GLY A 170 0.79 10.94 8.59
N LEU A 171 -0.53 11.16 8.51
CA LEU A 171 -1.33 11.68 9.62
C LEU A 171 -1.29 10.76 10.84
N MET A 172 -1.33 9.44 10.62
CA MET A 172 -1.28 8.50 11.72
C MET A 172 0.11 8.46 12.39
N LEU A 173 1.18 8.46 11.60
CA LEU A 173 2.54 8.61 12.13
C LEU A 173 2.70 9.91 12.92
N SER A 174 2.07 10.99 12.46
CA SER A 174 2.06 12.28 13.13
C SER A 174 1.40 12.21 14.51
N ARG A 175 0.28 11.49 14.63
CA ARG A 175 -0.38 11.22 15.92
C ARG A 175 0.46 10.35 16.85
N ILE A 176 1.08 9.30 16.32
CA ILE A 176 1.88 8.35 17.11
C ILE A 176 3.11 9.03 17.72
N PHE A 177 3.83 9.83 16.93
CA PHE A 177 5.11 10.41 17.33
C PHE A 177 5.03 11.89 17.71
N ASN A 178 3.83 12.48 17.67
CA ASN A 178 3.60 13.90 17.93
C ASN A 178 4.51 14.80 17.06
N LEU A 179 4.59 14.49 15.77
CA LEU A 179 5.40 15.23 14.78
C LEU A 179 4.51 15.99 13.80
N PRO A 180 4.91 17.16 13.29
CA PRO A 180 4.20 17.85 12.21
C PRO A 180 4.07 16.97 10.96
N PHE A 181 2.85 16.90 10.42
CA PHE A 181 2.59 16.31 9.10
C PHE A 181 2.55 17.40 8.02
N ARG A 182 3.14 17.11 6.87
CA ARG A 182 3.06 17.91 5.64
C ARG A 182 2.86 17.00 4.44
N PHE A 183 2.24 17.51 3.38
CA PHE A 183 2.18 16.83 2.09
C PHE A 183 2.46 17.78 0.93
N SER A 184 3.04 17.24 -0.14
CA SER A 184 3.12 17.91 -1.43
C SER A 184 2.15 17.26 -2.42
N TRP A 185 1.81 18.00 -3.47
CA TRP A 185 0.86 17.58 -4.47
C TRP A 185 1.43 17.85 -5.86
N SER A 186 1.74 16.80 -6.59
CA SER A 186 2.38 16.91 -7.91
C SER A 186 1.35 16.98 -9.04
N ASP A 187 1.53 17.93 -9.94
CA ASP A 187 0.70 18.11 -11.15
C ASP A 187 1.10 17.16 -12.30
N ARG A 188 1.99 16.20 -12.06
CA ARG A 188 2.51 15.27 -13.09
C ARG A 188 1.42 14.60 -13.93
N PHE A 189 0.26 14.33 -13.34
CA PHE A 189 -0.88 13.66 -13.97
C PHE A 189 -2.10 14.56 -14.10
N LEU A 190 -1.91 15.89 -14.07
CA LEU A 190 -3.00 16.83 -14.25
C LEU A 190 -3.65 16.61 -15.62
N GLY A 191 -4.96 16.34 -15.62
CA GLY A 191 -5.70 16.04 -16.86
C GLY A 191 -5.44 14.65 -17.44
N ASP A 192 -4.68 13.77 -16.78
CA ASP A 192 -4.50 12.37 -17.18
C ASP A 192 -5.77 11.53 -16.92
N PRO A 193 -6.26 10.76 -17.91
CA PRO A 193 -7.52 10.02 -17.78
C PRO A 193 -7.42 8.81 -16.83
N SER A 194 -6.23 8.29 -16.54
CA SER A 194 -6.04 7.07 -15.76
C SER A 194 -5.84 7.34 -14.26
N HIS A 195 -5.24 8.47 -13.90
CA HIS A 195 -4.77 8.73 -12.54
C HIS A 195 -5.73 9.55 -11.67
N ALA A 196 -6.72 10.22 -12.28
CA ALA A 196 -7.70 11.08 -11.63
C ALA A 196 -7.06 12.15 -10.72
N ILE A 197 -6.03 12.84 -11.23
CA ILE A 197 -5.36 13.93 -10.53
C ILE A 197 -5.79 15.28 -11.12
N GLU A 198 -6.26 16.14 -10.23
CA GLU A 198 -6.53 17.57 -10.41
C GLU A 198 -5.63 18.38 -9.47
N LYS A 199 -5.71 19.71 -9.52
CA LYS A 199 -5.02 20.59 -8.55
C LYS A 199 -5.49 20.31 -7.12
N VAL A 200 -4.67 20.65 -6.13
CA VAL A 200 -4.92 20.31 -4.72
C VAL A 200 -6.23 20.91 -4.20
N GLU A 201 -6.60 22.11 -4.65
CA GLU A 201 -7.83 22.85 -4.30
C GLU A 201 -9.09 22.16 -4.83
N ALA A 202 -8.97 21.32 -5.85
CA ALA A 202 -10.09 20.51 -6.31
C ALA A 202 -10.45 19.41 -5.28
N PHE A 203 -9.46 18.95 -4.49
CA PHE A 203 -9.66 17.86 -3.53
C PHE A 203 -9.95 18.33 -2.11
N PHE A 204 -9.22 19.32 -1.63
CA PHE A 204 -9.21 19.70 -0.22
C PHE A 204 -9.72 21.12 -0.01
N ALA A 205 -10.32 21.36 1.16
CA ALA A 205 -10.71 22.70 1.59
C ALA A 205 -9.48 23.53 1.97
N ASP A 206 -9.60 24.85 1.87
CA ASP A 206 -8.53 25.79 2.21
C ASP A 206 -7.98 25.55 3.62
N SER A 207 -8.83 25.24 4.59
CA SER A 207 -8.42 24.93 5.97
C SER A 207 -7.46 23.73 6.07
N PHE A 208 -7.65 22.71 5.24
CA PHE A 208 -6.76 21.56 5.18
C PHE A 208 -5.44 21.90 4.47
N ILE A 209 -5.54 22.63 3.38
CA ILE A 209 -4.39 23.06 2.57
C ILE A 209 -3.48 23.96 3.42
N ASP A 210 -4.02 25.01 4.04
CA ASP A 210 -3.29 25.93 4.91
C ASP A 210 -2.58 25.20 6.07
N THR A 211 -3.22 24.14 6.58
CA THR A 211 -2.68 23.38 7.71
C THR A 211 -1.58 22.42 7.30
N TYR A 212 -1.70 21.72 6.16
CA TYR A 212 -0.86 20.55 5.85
C TYR A 212 -0.10 20.62 4.51
N PHE A 213 -0.53 21.43 3.55
CA PHE A 213 0.10 21.49 2.24
C PHE A 213 1.45 22.21 2.30
N SER A 214 2.44 21.71 1.55
CA SER A 214 3.76 22.30 1.45
C SER A 214 4.18 22.45 -0.02
N THR A 215 4.67 23.64 -0.36
CA THR A 215 5.14 24.01 -1.70
C THR A 215 6.66 24.11 -1.80
N GLY A 216 7.38 24.04 -0.67
CA GLY A 216 8.83 24.24 -0.59
C GLY A 216 9.60 22.94 -0.31
N PRO A 217 10.89 22.87 -0.71
CA PRO A 217 11.74 21.74 -0.38
C PRO A 217 11.97 21.68 1.13
N HIS A 218 11.91 20.47 1.68
CA HIS A 218 12.29 20.21 3.07
C HIS A 218 13.74 19.72 3.12
N PRO A 219 14.70 20.54 3.59
CA PRO A 219 16.11 20.16 3.67
C PRO A 219 16.37 19.16 4.80
N GLY A 220 17.46 18.43 4.69
CA GLY A 220 17.89 17.45 5.69
C GLY A 220 17.96 16.03 5.15
N ARG A 221 18.43 15.11 6.00
CA ARG A 221 18.48 13.69 5.69
C ARG A 221 17.07 13.15 5.62
N ARG A 222 16.81 12.41 4.53
CA ARG A 222 15.49 11.84 4.23
C ARG A 222 15.51 10.35 4.51
N TRP A 223 14.43 9.84 5.08
CA TRP A 223 14.25 8.43 5.32
C TRP A 223 12.80 8.03 4.99
N GLU A 224 12.63 7.09 4.06
CA GLU A 224 11.31 6.52 3.76
C GLU A 224 11.01 5.41 4.75
N VAL A 225 9.86 5.51 5.41
CA VAL A 225 9.34 4.43 6.24
C VAL A 225 9.12 3.23 5.33
N GLY A 226 9.85 2.15 5.55
CA GLY A 226 9.82 0.99 4.67
C GLY A 226 10.42 -0.24 5.33
N GLY A 227 9.99 -1.41 4.86
CA GLY A 227 10.30 -2.71 5.44
C GLY A 227 9.03 -3.53 5.71
N ARG A 228 9.21 -4.76 6.21
CA ARG A 228 8.14 -5.58 6.78
C ARG A 228 8.52 -5.94 8.21
N ASN A 229 7.50 -6.14 9.05
CA ASN A 229 7.66 -6.56 10.44
C ASN A 229 8.44 -5.54 11.30
N LEU A 230 8.17 -4.24 11.08
CA LEU A 230 8.75 -3.17 11.88
C LEU A 230 7.95 -3.01 13.17
N ASP A 231 8.64 -3.03 14.31
CA ASP A 231 8.05 -2.61 15.58
C ASP A 231 8.14 -1.09 15.76
N PHE A 232 7.39 -0.54 16.72
CA PHE A 232 7.41 0.90 17.01
C PHE A 232 8.80 1.40 17.47
N PRO A 233 9.56 0.66 18.30
CA PRO A 233 10.94 1.05 18.63
C PRO A 233 11.87 1.17 17.42
N ALA A 234 11.80 0.25 16.45
CA ALA A 234 12.57 0.30 15.21
C ALA A 234 12.17 1.49 14.35
N LEU A 235 10.87 1.75 14.24
CA LEU A 235 10.35 2.93 13.55
C LEU A 235 10.88 4.22 14.21
N ARG A 236 10.86 4.29 15.54
CA ARG A 236 11.42 5.43 16.28
C ARG A 236 12.91 5.65 15.98
N ARG A 237 13.72 4.59 16.03
CA ARG A 237 15.16 4.68 15.70
C ARG A 237 15.40 5.17 14.27
N GLY A 238 14.53 4.79 13.32
CA GLY A 238 14.56 5.31 11.96
C GLY A 238 14.29 6.81 11.90
N ILE A 239 13.27 7.27 12.62
CA ILE A 239 12.93 8.70 12.77
C ILE A 239 14.08 9.48 13.39
N GLU A 240 14.75 8.94 14.40
CA GLU A 240 15.89 9.59 15.07
C GLU A 240 17.05 9.90 14.09
N GLN A 241 17.18 9.13 13.01
CA GLN A 241 18.25 9.27 12.02
C GLN A 241 17.93 10.18 10.84
N ALA A 242 16.76 10.83 10.81
CA ALA A 242 16.35 11.69 9.70
C ALA A 242 15.59 12.93 10.18
N GLU A 243 15.74 14.03 9.43
CA GLU A 243 14.94 15.25 9.62
C GLU A 243 13.61 15.18 8.86
N VAL A 244 13.58 14.47 7.73
CA VAL A 244 12.40 14.32 6.86
C VAL A 244 12.03 12.84 6.74
N ILE A 245 10.88 12.49 7.30
CA ILE A 245 10.37 11.12 7.35
C ILE A 245 9.33 10.97 6.25
N LEU A 246 9.63 10.20 5.20
CA LEU A 246 8.71 10.00 4.09
C LEU A 246 7.66 8.95 4.44
N ALA A 247 6.39 9.32 4.30
CA ALA A 247 5.27 8.43 4.57
C ALA A 247 5.35 7.16 3.69
N PRO A 248 5.08 5.97 4.25
CA PRO A 248 5.28 4.71 3.56
C PRO A 248 4.30 4.51 2.40
N ARG A 249 4.72 3.73 1.41
CA ARG A 249 3.87 3.27 0.30
C ARG A 249 2.91 2.16 0.69
N LEU A 250 3.34 1.27 1.60
CA LEU A 250 2.50 0.20 2.13
C LEU A 250 1.68 0.74 3.31
N GLY A 251 0.58 0.07 3.66
CA GLY A 251 -0.18 0.45 4.84
C GLY A 251 0.62 0.27 6.10
N LEU A 252 0.42 1.15 7.07
CA LEU A 252 1.02 0.98 8.39
C LEU A 252 0.65 -0.38 8.99
N HIS A 253 -0.59 -0.86 8.80
CA HIS A 253 -1.00 -2.21 9.21
C HIS A 253 -0.27 -3.35 8.48
N GLU A 254 0.26 -3.14 7.27
CA GLU A 254 1.12 -4.13 6.59
C GLU A 254 2.56 -4.10 7.09
N ILE A 255 3.05 -2.93 7.49
CA ILE A 255 4.44 -2.72 7.89
C ILE A 255 4.65 -3.03 9.38
N LEU A 256 3.74 -2.58 10.23
CA LEU A 256 3.89 -2.55 11.68
C LEU A 256 3.53 -3.87 12.36
N GLU A 257 4.21 -4.15 13.46
CA GLU A 257 3.92 -5.25 14.39
C GLU A 257 3.77 -4.73 15.83
N PRO A 258 2.97 -5.43 16.67
CA PRO A 258 2.16 -6.60 16.35
C PRO A 258 0.85 -6.24 15.62
N LYS A 259 0.48 -6.99 14.58
CA LYS A 259 -0.72 -6.73 13.72
C LYS A 259 -2.01 -6.46 14.48
N ARG A 260 -2.21 -7.17 15.60
CA ARG A 260 -3.43 -7.06 16.42
C ARG A 260 -3.71 -5.62 16.85
N TYR A 261 -2.70 -4.92 17.37
CA TYR A 261 -2.89 -3.54 17.81
C TYR A 261 -3.10 -2.62 16.63
N VAL A 262 -2.45 -2.88 15.50
CA VAL A 262 -2.60 -2.01 14.34
C VAL A 262 -4.01 -2.05 13.75
N ALA A 263 -4.72 -3.17 13.84
CA ALA A 263 -6.11 -3.27 13.39
C ALA A 263 -7.10 -2.58 14.36
N GLU A 264 -6.92 -2.74 15.67
CA GLU A 264 -7.83 -2.16 16.68
C GLU A 264 -7.56 -0.67 16.96
N TYR A 265 -6.34 -0.20 16.69
CA TYR A 265 -5.86 1.13 17.09
C TYR A 265 -5.86 2.16 15.95
N PHE A 266 -5.97 1.73 14.69
CA PHE A 266 -5.83 2.59 13.51
C PHE A 266 -7.16 2.65 12.75
N ASP A 267 -8.01 3.62 13.11
CA ASP A 267 -9.28 3.88 12.44
C ASP A 267 -9.07 4.72 11.16
N PHE A 268 -8.73 4.04 10.07
CA PHE A 268 -8.63 4.66 8.74
C PHE A 268 -9.94 5.28 8.24
N PRO A 269 -11.13 4.66 8.43
CA PRO A 269 -12.40 5.29 8.07
C PRO A 269 -12.57 6.69 8.67
N ARG A 270 -12.33 6.82 9.97
CA ARG A 270 -12.45 8.11 10.65
C ARG A 270 -11.35 9.08 10.29
N LEU A 271 -10.10 8.62 10.16
CA LEU A 271 -8.99 9.45 9.66
C LEU A 271 -9.32 10.05 8.29
N PHE A 272 -10.00 9.28 7.43
CA PHE A 272 -10.48 9.75 6.14
C PHE A 272 -11.62 10.77 6.27
N ASP A 273 -12.58 10.55 7.17
CA ASP A 273 -13.66 11.52 7.46
C ASP A 273 -13.18 12.84 8.08
N GLU A 274 -12.04 12.82 8.77
CA GLU A 274 -11.40 14.01 9.33
C GLU A 274 -10.64 14.83 8.28
N LEU A 275 -10.43 14.30 7.07
CA LEU A 275 -9.87 15.08 5.96
C LEU A 275 -10.90 16.13 5.53
N ALA A 276 -10.54 17.41 5.66
CA ALA A 276 -11.39 18.49 5.17
C ALA A 276 -11.29 18.58 3.64
N PHE A 277 -12.22 17.89 2.97
CA PHE A 277 -12.38 17.90 1.51
C PHE A 277 -13.04 19.18 0.99
N SER A 278 -12.82 19.50 -0.28
CA SER A 278 -13.54 20.58 -0.97
C SER A 278 -15.05 20.27 -0.99
N GLU A 279 -15.90 21.30 -1.09
CA GLU A 279 -17.36 21.14 -1.11
C GLU A 279 -17.84 20.17 -2.20
N SER A 280 -17.23 20.26 -3.40
CA SER A 280 -17.59 19.39 -4.51
C SER A 280 -17.23 17.91 -4.27
N ILE A 281 -16.13 17.65 -3.57
CA ILE A 281 -15.71 16.29 -3.20
C ILE A 281 -16.54 15.76 -2.05
N ALA A 282 -16.81 16.58 -1.04
CA ALA A 282 -17.71 16.23 0.06
C ALA A 282 -19.10 15.85 -0.45
N THR A 283 -19.61 16.56 -1.47
CA THR A 283 -20.88 16.23 -2.14
C THR A 283 -20.82 14.86 -2.82
N ALA A 284 -19.73 14.55 -3.53
CA ALA A 284 -19.55 13.23 -4.16
C ALA A 284 -19.46 12.10 -3.13
N ILE A 285 -18.77 12.32 -2.00
CA ILE A 285 -18.70 11.39 -0.87
C ILE A 285 -20.09 11.14 -0.28
N ALA A 286 -20.87 12.20 -0.05
CA ALA A 286 -22.23 12.10 0.48
C ALA A 286 -23.15 11.33 -0.48
N LEU A 287 -23.04 11.59 -1.79
CA LEU A 287 -23.79 10.86 -2.81
C LEU A 287 -23.41 9.37 -2.83
N ALA A 288 -22.12 9.03 -2.77
CA ALA A 288 -21.67 7.63 -2.71
C ALA A 288 -22.21 6.89 -1.48
N ARG A 289 -22.31 7.58 -0.34
CA ARG A 289 -22.86 7.03 0.92
C ARG A 289 -24.37 6.86 0.89
N SER A 290 -25.10 7.62 0.08
CA SER A 290 -26.56 7.54 0.00
C SER A 290 -27.07 6.37 -0.85
N ILE A 291 -26.22 5.79 -1.69
CA ILE A 291 -26.59 4.67 -2.57
C ILE A 291 -27.01 3.44 -1.75
N ALA A 292 -28.15 2.84 -2.06
CA ALA A 292 -28.52 1.56 -1.46
C ALA A 292 -27.72 0.43 -2.11
N LEU A 293 -27.05 -0.39 -1.29
CA LEU A 293 -26.31 -1.57 -1.74
C LEU A 293 -26.87 -2.83 -1.06
N PRO A 294 -26.97 -3.97 -1.77
CA PRO A 294 -27.30 -5.25 -1.15
C PRO A 294 -26.22 -5.68 -0.15
N GLU A 295 -26.61 -6.34 0.94
CA GLU A 295 -25.68 -6.67 2.04
C GLU A 295 -24.54 -7.62 1.62
N ASP A 296 -24.81 -8.57 0.71
CA ASP A 296 -23.86 -9.60 0.28
C ASP A 296 -23.20 -9.32 -1.09
N ALA A 297 -23.38 -8.09 -1.61
CA ALA A 297 -22.81 -7.68 -2.88
C ALA A 297 -21.28 -7.63 -2.85
N VAL A 298 -20.67 -7.77 -4.03
CA VAL A 298 -19.21 -7.73 -4.23
C VAL A 298 -18.85 -6.53 -5.08
N GLY A 299 -17.87 -5.74 -4.65
CA GLY A 299 -17.24 -4.72 -5.50
C GLY A 299 -16.10 -5.35 -6.29
N PHE A 300 -16.06 -5.16 -7.61
CA PHE A 300 -15.01 -5.68 -8.48
C PHE A 300 -14.31 -4.52 -9.21
N HIS A 301 -13.08 -4.25 -8.81
CA HIS A 301 -12.22 -3.26 -9.44
C HIS A 301 -11.35 -3.88 -10.55
N LEU A 302 -11.65 -3.57 -11.81
CA LEU A 302 -11.00 -4.21 -12.96
C LEU A 302 -9.59 -3.68 -13.26
N ARG A 303 -9.32 -2.40 -12.93
CA ARG A 303 -8.07 -1.68 -13.24
C ARG A 303 -7.43 -2.08 -14.58
N SER A 304 -7.78 -1.40 -15.66
CA SER A 304 -7.17 -1.63 -16.98
C SER A 304 -6.26 -0.46 -17.38
N GLY A 305 -6.84 0.68 -17.81
CA GLY A 305 -6.15 1.96 -18.05
C GLY A 305 -4.75 1.85 -18.65
N ASP A 306 -3.81 2.56 -18.05
CA ASP A 306 -2.39 2.61 -18.41
C ASP A 306 -1.64 1.26 -18.28
N VAL A 307 -2.17 0.32 -17.50
CA VAL A 307 -1.63 -1.05 -17.35
C VAL A 307 -1.81 -1.87 -18.63
N PHE A 308 -2.96 -1.75 -19.29
CA PHE A 308 -3.30 -2.55 -20.48
C PHE A 308 -3.10 -1.75 -21.77
N TYR A 309 -3.46 -0.47 -21.76
CA TYR A 309 -3.47 0.39 -22.94
C TYR A 309 -2.27 1.35 -22.98
N GLY A 310 -1.62 1.56 -21.84
CA GLY A 310 -0.44 2.41 -21.71
C GLY A 310 0.89 1.66 -21.82
N PRO A 311 2.01 2.33 -21.50
CA PRO A 311 3.34 1.73 -21.58
C PRO A 311 3.57 0.64 -20.52
N TYR A 312 2.73 0.56 -19.47
CA TYR A 312 2.96 -0.37 -18.37
C TYR A 312 2.83 -1.84 -18.75
N ARG A 313 2.11 -2.15 -19.83
CA ARG A 313 2.04 -3.50 -20.42
C ARG A 313 3.38 -4.08 -20.91
N LYS A 314 4.40 -3.22 -21.03
CA LYS A 314 5.74 -3.60 -21.48
C LYS A 314 6.67 -4.00 -20.32
N TRP A 315 6.22 -3.89 -19.06
CA TRP A 315 7.01 -4.21 -17.88
C TRP A 315 6.45 -5.40 -17.11
N VAL A 316 7.30 -6.40 -16.88
CA VAL A 316 6.94 -7.66 -16.21
C VAL A 316 6.30 -7.44 -14.83
N HIS A 317 6.76 -6.42 -14.09
CA HIS A 317 6.26 -6.09 -12.75
C HIS A 317 4.79 -5.68 -12.71
N TYR A 318 4.19 -5.31 -13.84
CA TYR A 318 2.79 -4.87 -13.93
C TYR A 318 1.81 -6.00 -14.28
N THR A 319 2.30 -7.24 -14.48
CA THR A 319 1.47 -8.40 -14.84
C THR A 319 0.29 -8.65 -13.88
N TYR A 320 0.48 -8.43 -12.57
CA TYR A 320 -0.57 -8.60 -11.55
C TYR A 320 -1.27 -7.29 -11.14
N LYS A 321 -1.07 -6.19 -11.88
CA LYS A 321 -1.65 -4.89 -11.49
C LYS A 321 -3.12 -4.78 -11.81
N GLY A 322 -3.58 -5.33 -12.93
CA GLY A 322 -4.99 -5.34 -13.32
C GLY A 322 -5.49 -6.71 -13.69
N VAL A 323 -6.81 -6.89 -13.68
CA VAL A 323 -7.47 -8.19 -13.89
C VAL A 323 -7.86 -8.34 -15.35
N THR A 324 -7.46 -9.44 -15.98
CA THR A 324 -7.77 -9.72 -17.39
C THR A 324 -9.22 -10.18 -17.56
N LEU A 325 -9.81 -9.93 -18.74
CA LEU A 325 -11.19 -10.32 -19.03
C LEU A 325 -11.48 -11.82 -18.82
N PRO A 326 -10.63 -12.78 -19.25
CA PRO A 326 -10.88 -14.21 -18.99
C PRO A 326 -11.08 -14.52 -17.50
N LEU A 327 -10.19 -13.98 -16.66
CA LEU A 327 -10.22 -14.21 -15.22
C LEU A 327 -11.40 -13.50 -14.56
N ALA A 328 -11.69 -12.26 -14.97
CA ALA A 328 -12.83 -11.50 -14.49
C ALA A 328 -14.15 -12.21 -14.83
N LYS A 329 -14.32 -12.69 -16.06
CA LYS A 329 -15.51 -13.45 -16.50
C LYS A 329 -15.74 -14.68 -15.62
N ALA A 330 -14.70 -15.50 -15.42
CA ALA A 330 -14.80 -16.70 -14.61
C ALA A 330 -15.21 -16.37 -13.16
N ALA A 331 -14.54 -15.40 -12.55
CA ALA A 331 -14.83 -14.97 -11.19
C ALA A 331 -16.27 -14.43 -11.03
N ILE A 332 -16.71 -13.57 -11.95
CA ILE A 332 -18.06 -13.00 -11.92
C ILE A 332 -19.12 -14.08 -12.12
N LYS A 333 -18.94 -14.97 -13.11
CA LYS A 333 -19.90 -16.04 -13.39
C LYS A 333 -20.11 -16.99 -12.21
N GLU A 334 -19.05 -17.34 -11.49
CA GLU A 334 -19.17 -18.16 -10.27
C GLU A 334 -19.92 -17.44 -9.17
N MET A 335 -19.62 -16.16 -8.93
CA MET A 335 -20.33 -15.39 -7.90
C MET A 335 -21.80 -15.17 -8.22
N VAL A 336 -22.13 -14.91 -9.49
CA VAL A 336 -23.51 -14.77 -9.95
C VAL A 336 -24.24 -16.11 -9.86
N ALA A 337 -23.59 -17.23 -10.19
CA ALA A 337 -24.15 -18.57 -10.01
C ALA A 337 -24.44 -18.89 -8.53
N ASP A 338 -23.61 -18.39 -7.62
CA ASP A 338 -23.81 -18.47 -6.17
C ASP A 338 -24.88 -17.47 -5.64
N GLY A 339 -25.54 -16.72 -6.53
CA GLY A 339 -26.60 -15.77 -6.18
C GLY A 339 -26.11 -14.40 -5.69
N ARG A 340 -24.81 -14.10 -5.80
CA ARG A 340 -24.24 -12.81 -5.39
C ARG A 340 -24.36 -11.77 -6.50
N GLN A 341 -24.59 -10.52 -6.12
CA GLN A 341 -24.53 -9.38 -7.05
C GLN A 341 -23.11 -8.83 -7.12
N VAL A 342 -22.59 -8.63 -8.33
CA VAL A 342 -21.24 -8.11 -8.57
C VAL A 342 -21.32 -6.74 -9.22
N TYR A 343 -20.73 -5.73 -8.57
CA TYR A 343 -20.69 -4.34 -9.02
C TYR A 343 -19.31 -3.99 -9.56
N LEU A 344 -19.24 -3.49 -10.80
CA LEU A 344 -17.99 -3.18 -11.47
C LEU A 344 -17.51 -1.74 -11.16
N PHE A 345 -16.20 -1.61 -10.98
CA PHE A 345 -15.50 -0.33 -10.83
C PHE A 345 -14.31 -0.28 -11.79
N GLY A 346 -14.31 0.66 -12.72
CA GLY A 346 -13.25 0.78 -13.71
C GLY A 346 -13.46 1.96 -14.67
N GLN A 347 -12.44 2.25 -15.46
CA GLN A 347 -12.46 3.33 -16.46
C GLN A 347 -12.69 2.81 -17.89
N ASP A 348 -12.73 1.49 -18.06
CA ASP A 348 -12.87 0.85 -19.37
C ASP A 348 -14.32 0.45 -19.57
N GLU A 349 -15.09 1.42 -20.06
CA GLU A 349 -16.54 1.30 -20.29
C GLU A 349 -16.87 0.11 -21.20
N ALA A 350 -16.06 -0.15 -22.23
CA ALA A 350 -16.27 -1.27 -23.14
C ALA A 350 -16.09 -2.62 -22.43
N ALA A 351 -15.03 -2.78 -21.62
CA ALA A 351 -14.82 -3.98 -20.83
C ALA A 351 -15.93 -4.19 -19.78
N MET A 352 -16.37 -3.13 -19.11
CA MET A 352 -17.46 -3.20 -18.13
C MET A 352 -18.78 -3.59 -18.78
N ALA A 353 -19.16 -2.93 -19.89
CA ALA A 353 -20.37 -3.25 -20.64
C ALA A 353 -20.37 -4.70 -21.15
N TYR A 354 -19.22 -5.18 -21.62
CA TYR A 354 -19.04 -6.57 -22.01
C TYR A 354 -19.28 -7.54 -20.84
N LEU A 355 -18.69 -7.28 -19.67
CA LEU A 355 -18.88 -8.12 -18.49
C LEU A 355 -20.31 -8.08 -17.93
N CYS A 356 -20.98 -6.92 -17.98
CA CYS A 356 -22.40 -6.82 -17.63
C CYS A 356 -23.26 -7.72 -18.54
N THR A 357 -23.04 -7.64 -19.85
CA THR A 357 -23.79 -8.40 -20.85
C THR A 357 -23.53 -9.91 -20.74
N GLU A 358 -22.26 -10.30 -20.62
CA GLU A 358 -21.85 -11.72 -20.70
C GLU A 358 -21.89 -12.48 -19.38
N CYS A 359 -21.86 -11.77 -18.25
CA CYS A 359 -21.68 -12.39 -16.93
C CYS A 359 -22.73 -11.98 -15.91
N GLY A 360 -23.62 -11.03 -16.21
CA GLY A 360 -24.64 -10.56 -15.26
C GLY A 360 -24.09 -9.63 -14.17
N ALA A 361 -22.93 -9.01 -14.40
CA ALA A 361 -22.42 -7.95 -13.52
C ALA A 361 -23.27 -6.67 -13.63
N THR A 362 -23.19 -5.80 -12.63
CA THR A 362 -23.86 -4.50 -12.61
C THR A 362 -22.85 -3.37 -12.71
N ASP A 363 -23.01 -2.49 -13.69
CA ASP A 363 -22.34 -1.19 -13.72
C ASP A 363 -23.28 -0.15 -13.09
N ILE A 364 -22.99 0.20 -11.83
CA ILE A 364 -23.82 1.18 -11.13
C ILE A 364 -23.64 2.59 -11.68
N THR A 365 -22.47 2.90 -12.22
CA THR A 365 -22.19 4.21 -12.80
C THR A 365 -23.02 4.44 -14.06
N ALA A 366 -23.18 3.40 -14.88
CA ALA A 366 -24.05 3.42 -16.05
C ALA A 366 -25.53 3.60 -15.64
N SER A 367 -25.98 2.92 -14.58
CA SER A 367 -27.36 3.06 -14.09
C SER A 367 -27.68 4.44 -13.50
N MET A 368 -26.65 5.20 -13.13
CA MET A 368 -26.74 6.51 -12.50
C MET A 368 -26.17 7.62 -13.40
N ALA A 369 -26.07 7.39 -14.71
CA ALA A 369 -25.39 8.29 -15.64
C ALA A 369 -25.89 9.74 -15.53
N ASP A 370 -27.19 9.97 -15.40
CA ASP A 370 -27.77 11.32 -15.28
C ASP A 370 -27.39 12.01 -13.95
N VAL A 371 -27.32 11.24 -12.86
CA VAL A 371 -26.95 11.75 -11.53
C VAL A 371 -25.45 12.06 -11.47
N LEU A 372 -24.63 11.26 -12.17
CA LEU A 372 -23.17 11.40 -12.21
C LEU A 372 -22.70 12.34 -13.33
N ALA A 373 -23.56 12.69 -14.30
CA ALA A 373 -23.24 13.58 -15.42
C ALA A 373 -22.62 14.92 -14.99
N PRO A 374 -23.11 15.60 -13.93
CA PRO A 374 -22.53 16.87 -13.47
C PRO A 374 -21.17 16.73 -12.76
N LEU A 375 -20.78 15.51 -12.35
CA LEU A 375 -19.56 15.29 -11.61
C LEU A 375 -18.34 15.34 -12.54
N GLY A 376 -17.38 16.19 -12.17
CA GLY A 376 -16.05 16.20 -12.78
C GLY A 376 -15.23 14.95 -12.44
N ARG A 377 -14.03 14.85 -13.02
CA ARG A 377 -13.18 13.65 -12.91
C ARG A 377 -12.79 13.31 -11.47
N ALA A 378 -12.37 14.31 -10.70
CA ALA A 378 -12.00 14.14 -9.29
C ALA A 378 -13.21 13.70 -8.44
N GLN A 379 -14.38 14.28 -8.67
CA GLN A 379 -15.61 13.92 -7.97
C GLN A 379 -16.05 12.50 -8.32
N ARG A 380 -16.00 12.08 -9.58
CA ARG A 380 -16.30 10.71 -10.01
C ARG A 380 -15.35 9.69 -9.38
N ALA A 381 -14.05 9.96 -9.40
CA ALA A 381 -13.07 9.08 -8.77
C ALA A 381 -13.29 8.98 -7.25
N MET A 382 -13.65 10.08 -6.58
CA MET A 382 -14.00 10.01 -5.16
C MET A 382 -15.29 9.25 -4.91
N PHE A 383 -16.31 9.45 -5.75
CA PHE A 383 -17.58 8.72 -5.69
C PHE A 383 -17.35 7.22 -5.78
N ASP A 384 -16.60 6.76 -6.79
CA ASP A 384 -16.30 5.33 -6.99
C ASP A 384 -15.50 4.75 -5.82
N LEU A 385 -14.52 5.50 -5.31
CA LEU A 385 -13.69 5.08 -4.19
C LEU A 385 -14.54 4.84 -2.93
N VAL A 386 -15.41 5.80 -2.59
CA VAL A 386 -16.25 5.73 -1.38
C VAL A 386 -17.41 4.76 -1.56
N LEU A 387 -17.94 4.61 -2.77
CA LEU A 387 -18.96 3.60 -3.03
C LEU A 387 -18.37 2.20 -2.89
N MET A 388 -17.19 1.97 -3.47
CA MET A 388 -16.47 0.70 -3.38
C MET A 388 -16.08 0.36 -1.92
N SER A 389 -15.78 1.35 -1.07
CA SER A 389 -15.43 1.08 0.33
C SER A 389 -16.59 0.49 1.14
N ARG A 390 -17.82 0.60 0.66
CA ARG A 390 -19.01 0.08 1.35
C ARG A 390 -19.23 -1.42 1.14
N PHE A 391 -18.43 -2.07 0.29
CA PHE A 391 -18.51 -3.50 0.05
C PHE A 391 -17.66 -4.27 1.07
N ARG A 392 -18.26 -5.29 1.71
CA ARG A 392 -17.54 -6.20 2.63
C ARG A 392 -16.46 -7.01 1.91
N THR A 393 -16.61 -7.25 0.60
CA THR A 393 -15.62 -7.92 -0.24
C THR A 393 -15.34 -7.07 -1.48
N ILE A 394 -14.07 -6.73 -1.68
CA ILE A 394 -13.57 -6.01 -2.85
C ILE A 394 -12.60 -6.93 -3.60
N LEU A 395 -12.92 -7.28 -4.84
CA LEU A 395 -12.04 -7.99 -5.74
C LEU A 395 -11.23 -7.02 -6.56
N ALA A 396 -9.91 -7.22 -6.63
CA ALA A 396 -9.04 -6.42 -7.47
C ALA A 396 -7.75 -7.14 -7.83
N GLY A 397 -7.00 -6.58 -8.78
CA GLY A 397 -5.55 -6.79 -8.88
C GLY A 397 -4.79 -5.96 -7.85
N SER A 398 -3.50 -5.72 -8.07
CA SER A 398 -2.70 -4.83 -7.20
C SER A 398 -2.99 -3.35 -7.48
N SER A 399 -4.01 -2.78 -6.84
CA SER A 399 -4.42 -1.37 -7.00
C SER A 399 -4.45 -0.60 -5.68
N GLY A 400 -3.72 0.51 -5.60
CA GLY A 400 -3.80 1.46 -4.48
C GLY A 400 -5.19 2.06 -4.27
N PHE A 401 -5.99 2.14 -5.33
CA PHE A 401 -7.37 2.64 -5.29
C PHE A 401 -8.31 1.65 -4.58
N ALA A 402 -8.28 0.36 -4.98
CA ALA A 402 -9.03 -0.69 -4.28
C ALA A 402 -8.54 -0.91 -2.84
N LYS A 403 -7.22 -0.81 -2.63
CA LYS A 403 -6.61 -0.88 -1.30
C LYS A 403 -7.09 0.22 -0.38
N GLN A 404 -7.20 1.44 -0.89
CA GLN A 404 -7.75 2.55 -0.12
C GLN A 404 -9.20 2.33 0.27
N ALA A 405 -10.04 1.90 -0.68
CA ALA A 405 -11.44 1.61 -0.39
C ALA A 405 -11.58 0.54 0.71
N SER A 406 -10.75 -0.50 0.66
CA SER A 406 -10.67 -1.50 1.74
C SER A 406 -10.29 -0.87 3.08
N TRP A 407 -9.32 0.05 3.13
CA TRP A 407 -8.91 0.70 4.38
C TRP A 407 -10.01 1.55 5.00
N ILE A 408 -10.65 2.40 4.20
CA ILE A 408 -11.68 3.34 4.71
C ILE A 408 -13.05 2.67 4.89
N GLY A 409 -13.20 1.44 4.40
CA GLY A 409 -14.42 0.64 4.48
C GLY A 409 -14.37 -0.53 5.46
N GLY A 410 -13.17 -0.99 5.82
CA GLY A 410 -12.95 -2.22 6.59
C GLY A 410 -13.24 -3.51 5.81
N GLY A 411 -13.64 -3.41 4.54
CA GLY A 411 -13.93 -4.57 3.68
C GLY A 411 -12.68 -5.34 3.29
N ALA A 412 -12.82 -6.65 3.09
CA ALA A 412 -11.71 -7.53 2.70
C ALA A 412 -11.31 -7.28 1.23
N LEU A 413 -10.05 -6.93 1.00
CA LEU A 413 -9.46 -6.88 -0.34
C LEU A 413 -8.98 -8.29 -0.74
N VAL A 414 -9.64 -8.88 -1.71
CA VAL A 414 -9.34 -10.22 -2.22
C VAL A 414 -8.70 -10.11 -3.61
N SER A 415 -7.54 -10.73 -3.78
CA SER A 415 -6.87 -10.77 -5.08
C SER A 415 -7.63 -11.69 -6.02
N ALA A 416 -8.04 -11.19 -7.19
CA ALA A 416 -8.69 -12.01 -8.22
C ALA A 416 -7.82 -13.21 -8.64
N PHE A 417 -6.49 -13.05 -8.56
CA PHE A 417 -5.51 -14.10 -8.90
C PHE A 417 -5.41 -15.22 -7.86
N GLN A 418 -6.02 -15.06 -6.68
CA GLN A 418 -6.02 -16.05 -5.60
C GLN A 418 -7.34 -16.82 -5.53
N LEU A 419 -8.33 -16.48 -6.35
CA LEU A 419 -9.63 -17.17 -6.38
C LEU A 419 -9.51 -18.60 -6.94
N PHE A 420 -8.52 -18.84 -7.80
CA PHE A 420 -8.36 -20.09 -8.54
C PHE A 420 -6.94 -20.62 -8.40
N SER A 421 -6.79 -21.95 -8.38
CA SER A 421 -5.46 -22.57 -8.51
C SER A 421 -4.82 -22.18 -9.84
N VAL A 422 -3.50 -22.28 -9.92
CA VAL A 422 -2.77 -21.95 -11.16
C VAL A 422 -3.26 -22.80 -12.33
N GLU A 423 -3.50 -24.09 -12.10
CA GLU A 423 -3.97 -25.05 -13.11
C GLU A 423 -5.35 -24.65 -13.63
N ARG A 424 -6.25 -24.24 -12.73
CA ARG A 424 -7.58 -23.74 -13.09
C ARG A 424 -7.50 -22.42 -13.86
N GLN A 425 -6.60 -21.52 -13.48
CA GLN A 425 -6.38 -20.27 -14.23
C GLN A 425 -5.91 -20.56 -15.66
N LEU A 426 -4.92 -21.45 -15.85
CA LEU A 426 -4.44 -21.82 -17.18
C LEU A 426 -5.54 -22.45 -18.05
N ASP A 427 -6.40 -23.30 -17.46
CA ASP A 427 -7.58 -23.84 -18.14
C ASP A 427 -8.58 -22.76 -18.55
N ILE A 428 -8.88 -21.81 -17.65
CA ILE A 428 -9.72 -20.64 -17.95
C ILE A 428 -9.15 -19.85 -19.12
N PHE A 429 -7.85 -19.51 -19.08
CA PHE A 429 -7.21 -18.76 -20.16
C PHE A 429 -7.25 -19.50 -21.49
N SER A 430 -6.90 -20.79 -21.49
CA SER A 430 -6.89 -21.61 -22.71
C SER A 430 -8.26 -21.65 -23.38
N ARG A 431 -9.32 -21.98 -22.61
CA ARG A 431 -10.69 -22.08 -23.15
C ARG A 431 -11.24 -20.73 -23.58
N ASP A 432 -11.08 -19.72 -22.73
CA ASP A 432 -11.69 -18.43 -22.97
C ASP A 432 -11.03 -17.69 -24.15
N LEU A 433 -9.70 -17.71 -24.25
CA LEU A 433 -8.99 -17.06 -25.36
C LEU A 433 -9.27 -17.75 -26.68
N ALA A 434 -9.34 -19.10 -26.71
CA ALA A 434 -9.71 -19.84 -27.91
C ALA A 434 -11.10 -19.44 -28.44
N ALA A 435 -12.05 -19.14 -27.56
CA ALA A 435 -13.41 -18.77 -27.94
C ALA A 435 -13.61 -17.26 -28.16
N ASN A 436 -12.90 -16.40 -27.42
CA ASN A 436 -13.26 -14.99 -27.29
C ASN A 436 -12.15 -13.99 -27.63
N ALA A 437 -10.91 -14.41 -27.92
CA ALA A 437 -9.82 -13.48 -28.15
C ALA A 437 -10.11 -12.46 -29.28
N ALA A 438 -10.85 -12.87 -30.31
CA ALA A 438 -11.26 -12.00 -31.41
C ALA A 438 -12.34 -10.96 -31.04
N HIS A 439 -13.07 -11.18 -29.95
CA HIS A 439 -14.07 -10.24 -29.43
C HIS A 439 -13.48 -9.24 -28.44
N TYR A 440 -12.29 -9.52 -27.90
CA TYR A 440 -11.61 -8.61 -27.01
C TYR A 440 -10.90 -7.50 -27.77
N HIS A 441 -10.72 -6.36 -27.09
CA HIS A 441 -9.75 -5.38 -27.55
C HIS A 441 -8.38 -6.07 -27.73
N PRO A 442 -7.63 -5.82 -28.83
CA PRO A 442 -6.37 -6.51 -29.09
C PRO A 442 -5.40 -6.47 -27.90
N LEU A 443 -5.22 -5.31 -27.27
CA LEU A 443 -4.35 -5.19 -26.09
C LEU A 443 -4.83 -5.96 -24.85
N GLN A 444 -6.14 -6.18 -24.69
CA GLN A 444 -6.69 -7.05 -23.62
C GLN A 444 -6.36 -8.52 -23.92
N ALA A 445 -6.55 -8.97 -25.16
CA ALA A 445 -6.18 -10.31 -25.59
C ALA A 445 -4.67 -10.55 -25.44
N ALA A 446 -3.84 -9.61 -25.91
CA ALA A 446 -2.38 -9.68 -25.80
C ALA A 446 -1.92 -9.82 -24.35
N PHE A 447 -2.47 -9.00 -23.46
CA PHE A 447 -2.14 -9.05 -22.04
C PHE A 447 -2.63 -10.35 -21.37
N ALA A 448 -3.77 -10.90 -21.79
CA ALA A 448 -4.24 -12.18 -21.30
C ALA A 448 -3.36 -13.36 -21.76
N TYR A 449 -2.90 -13.38 -23.01
CA TYR A 449 -1.91 -14.35 -23.49
C TYR A 449 -0.58 -14.21 -22.73
N TRP A 450 -0.10 -12.98 -22.52
CA TRP A 450 1.07 -12.71 -21.69
C TRP A 450 0.90 -13.24 -20.28
N TYR A 451 -0.26 -13.02 -19.66
CA TYR A 451 -0.55 -13.50 -18.32
C TYR A 451 -0.56 -15.03 -18.26
N ALA A 452 -1.18 -15.70 -19.24
CA ALA A 452 -1.20 -17.16 -19.32
C ALA A 452 0.23 -17.73 -19.43
N TYR A 453 1.06 -17.14 -20.29
CA TYR A 453 2.49 -17.48 -20.36
C TYR A 453 3.17 -17.26 -19.02
N PHE A 454 3.02 -16.07 -18.43
CA PHE A 454 3.69 -15.70 -17.20
C PHE A 454 3.31 -16.68 -16.07
N LEU A 455 2.04 -17.05 -15.97
CA LEU A 455 1.58 -17.98 -14.95
C LEU A 455 2.09 -19.41 -15.16
N GLY A 456 2.14 -19.86 -16.42
CA GLY A 456 2.51 -21.24 -16.78
C GLY A 456 4.00 -21.49 -17.00
N ARG A 457 4.83 -20.43 -17.10
CA ARG A 457 6.28 -20.58 -17.37
C ARG A 457 6.94 -21.48 -16.33
N GLY A 458 7.73 -22.45 -16.80
CA GLY A 458 8.33 -23.48 -15.96
C GLY A 458 7.41 -24.65 -15.59
N ARG A 459 6.16 -24.65 -16.05
CA ARG A 459 5.19 -25.75 -15.94
C ARG A 459 4.72 -26.28 -17.30
N MET A 460 4.75 -25.42 -18.31
CA MET A 460 4.41 -25.72 -19.69
C MET A 460 5.65 -26.12 -20.50
N ASP A 461 5.44 -26.80 -21.63
CA ASP A 461 6.53 -27.10 -22.55
C ASP A 461 6.95 -25.88 -23.38
N HIS A 462 8.08 -25.99 -24.08
CA HIS A 462 8.63 -24.88 -24.87
C HIS A 462 7.71 -24.46 -26.04
N GLU A 463 6.92 -25.39 -26.60
CA GLU A 463 6.03 -25.10 -27.72
C GLU A 463 4.83 -24.28 -27.26
N GLN A 464 4.25 -24.65 -26.12
CA GLN A 464 3.16 -23.91 -25.45
C GLN A 464 3.60 -22.49 -25.07
N ASP A 465 4.77 -22.35 -24.44
CA ASP A 465 5.34 -21.05 -24.07
C ASP A 465 5.52 -20.15 -25.32
N ALA A 466 6.11 -20.70 -26.37
CA ALA A 466 6.32 -19.99 -27.62
C ALA A 466 5.00 -19.57 -28.27
N HIS A 467 4.00 -20.45 -28.28
CA HIS A 467 2.68 -20.19 -28.84
C HIS A 467 1.99 -19.01 -28.13
N LEU A 468 1.93 -19.02 -26.80
CA LEU A 468 1.30 -17.95 -26.02
C LEU A 468 1.98 -16.59 -26.26
N LEU A 469 3.32 -16.55 -26.28
CA LEU A 469 4.06 -15.33 -26.56
C LEU A 469 3.86 -14.83 -28.00
N GLN A 470 3.74 -15.74 -28.97
CA GLN A 470 3.43 -15.38 -30.36
C GLN A 470 2.01 -14.81 -30.49
N GLN A 471 1.02 -15.39 -29.82
CA GLN A 471 -0.34 -14.84 -29.79
C GLN A 471 -0.36 -13.46 -29.12
N ALA A 472 0.36 -13.28 -28.00
CA ALA A 472 0.50 -11.98 -27.36
C ALA A 472 1.09 -10.93 -28.33
N GLN A 473 2.16 -11.28 -29.05
CA GLN A 473 2.80 -10.41 -30.04
C GLN A 473 1.91 -10.14 -31.27
N ALA A 474 1.10 -11.09 -31.71
CA ALA A 474 0.18 -10.89 -32.83
C ALA A 474 -0.91 -9.85 -32.50
N HIS A 475 -1.39 -9.84 -31.26
CA HIS A 475 -2.39 -8.89 -30.78
C HIS A 475 -1.81 -7.52 -30.34
N ASP A 476 -0.53 -7.46 -29.96
CA ASP A 476 0.19 -6.23 -29.60
C ASP A 476 1.61 -6.22 -30.21
N PRO A 477 1.72 -5.98 -31.54
CA PRO A 477 3.01 -6.01 -32.26
C PRO A 477 3.97 -4.90 -31.80
N ASP A 478 3.44 -3.91 -31.06
CA ASP A 478 4.18 -2.75 -30.55
C ASP A 478 4.93 -3.05 -29.26
N ASN A 479 4.78 -4.25 -28.70
CA ASN A 479 5.34 -4.61 -27.41
C ASN A 479 6.63 -5.42 -27.57
N GLU A 480 7.74 -4.81 -27.19
CA GLU A 480 9.08 -5.38 -27.25
C GLU A 480 9.27 -6.51 -26.22
N LEU A 481 8.43 -6.55 -25.18
CA LEU A 481 8.54 -7.53 -24.10
C LEU A 481 8.47 -8.97 -24.63
N TYR A 482 7.50 -9.28 -25.50
CA TYR A 482 7.25 -10.65 -25.95
C TYR A 482 8.42 -11.24 -26.75
N PRO A 483 8.95 -10.58 -27.80
CA PRO A 483 10.11 -11.09 -28.51
C PRO A 483 11.37 -11.14 -27.65
N LEU A 484 11.56 -10.21 -26.70
CA LEU A 484 12.67 -10.29 -25.74
C LEU A 484 12.57 -11.55 -24.87
N VAL A 485 11.39 -11.85 -24.33
CA VAL A 485 11.16 -13.05 -23.52
C VAL A 485 11.28 -14.33 -24.36
N ARG A 486 10.80 -14.33 -25.61
CA ARG A 486 10.98 -15.46 -26.55
C ARG A 486 12.45 -15.74 -26.84
N ALA A 487 13.24 -14.70 -27.09
CA ALA A 487 14.68 -14.85 -27.29
C ALA A 487 15.36 -15.43 -26.04
N ALA A 488 15.03 -14.91 -24.85
CA ALA A 488 15.54 -15.43 -23.59
C ALA A 488 15.21 -16.91 -23.35
N SER A 489 13.97 -17.32 -23.64
CA SER A 489 13.54 -18.71 -23.52
C SER A 489 14.36 -19.64 -24.41
N ARG A 490 14.65 -19.22 -25.65
CA ARG A 490 15.52 -19.95 -26.58
C ARG A 490 16.97 -20.03 -26.08
N PHE A 491 17.52 -18.92 -25.60
CA PHE A 491 18.85 -18.90 -25.00
C PHE A 491 18.95 -19.85 -23.80
N ALA A 492 17.95 -19.85 -22.91
CA ALA A 492 17.89 -20.76 -21.77
C ALA A 492 17.83 -22.24 -22.20
N ALA A 493 17.16 -22.53 -23.33
CA ALA A 493 17.12 -23.85 -23.95
C ALA A 493 18.38 -24.20 -24.78
N ARG A 494 19.41 -23.35 -24.77
CA ARG A 494 20.65 -23.46 -25.58
C ARG A 494 20.42 -23.38 -27.10
N ASP A 495 19.26 -22.91 -27.55
CA ASP A 495 19.00 -22.51 -28.93
C ASP A 495 19.48 -21.06 -29.14
N PHE A 496 20.81 -20.90 -29.12
CA PHE A 496 21.45 -19.58 -29.24
C PHE A 496 21.17 -18.92 -30.59
N THR A 497 21.30 -19.68 -31.69
CA THR A 497 21.02 -19.16 -33.03
C THR A 497 19.57 -18.74 -33.17
N GLY A 498 18.62 -19.56 -32.70
CA GLY A 498 17.20 -19.24 -32.78
C GLY A 498 16.81 -18.05 -31.91
N GLY A 499 17.40 -17.89 -30.72
CA GLY A 499 17.18 -16.71 -29.89
C GLY A 499 17.71 -15.43 -30.56
N GLU A 500 18.87 -15.53 -31.20
CA GLU A 500 19.47 -14.42 -31.94
C GLU A 500 18.65 -14.03 -33.17
N THR A 501 18.08 -15.00 -33.88
CA THR A 501 17.13 -14.74 -34.99
C THR A 501 15.92 -13.95 -34.51
N VAL A 502 15.33 -14.28 -33.35
CA VAL A 502 14.20 -13.53 -32.79
C VAL A 502 14.59 -12.07 -32.47
N LEU A 503 15.80 -11.84 -31.95
CA LEU A 503 16.28 -10.48 -31.71
C LEU A 503 16.50 -9.72 -33.02
N ALA A 504 17.10 -10.37 -34.02
CA ALA A 504 17.29 -9.77 -35.35
C ALA A 504 15.95 -9.33 -35.94
N GLU A 505 14.95 -10.21 -35.94
CA GLU A 505 13.58 -9.92 -36.39
C GLU A 505 12.98 -8.71 -35.65
N LEU A 506 13.15 -8.64 -34.32
CA LEU A 506 12.68 -7.50 -33.53
C LEU A 506 13.32 -6.19 -33.99
N PHE A 507 14.64 -6.14 -34.17
CA PHE A 507 15.33 -4.91 -34.59
C PHE A 507 14.98 -4.52 -36.03
N HIS A 508 14.92 -5.48 -36.95
CA HIS A 508 14.51 -5.24 -38.34
C HIS A 508 13.09 -4.72 -38.43
N HIS A 509 12.15 -5.37 -37.75
CA HIS A 509 10.75 -4.95 -37.73
C HIS A 509 10.58 -3.52 -37.21
N ARG A 510 11.35 -3.11 -36.19
CA ARG A 510 11.34 -1.73 -35.68
C ARG A 510 11.83 -0.74 -36.72
N GLN A 511 12.91 -1.06 -37.42
CA GLN A 511 13.43 -0.23 -38.49
C GLN A 511 12.44 -0.10 -39.65
N GLU A 512 11.85 -1.20 -40.11
CA GLU A 512 10.87 -1.23 -41.20
C GLU A 512 9.64 -0.37 -40.89
N GLN A 513 9.20 -0.36 -39.63
CA GLN A 513 8.09 0.47 -39.17
C GLN A 513 8.47 1.93 -38.86
N GLY A 514 9.73 2.33 -39.08
CA GLY A 514 10.22 3.67 -38.74
C GLY A 514 10.19 3.96 -37.24
N ARG A 515 10.21 2.92 -36.39
CA ARG A 515 10.11 3.04 -34.93
C ARG A 515 11.49 3.15 -34.27
N ALA A 516 11.53 3.82 -33.13
CA ALA A 516 12.77 4.01 -32.38
C ALA A 516 13.28 2.67 -31.81
N VAL A 517 14.43 2.21 -32.29
CA VAL A 517 15.16 1.05 -31.75
C VAL A 517 15.53 1.23 -30.27
N ALA A 518 15.63 2.48 -29.80
CA ALA A 518 15.86 2.81 -28.40
C ALA A 518 14.81 2.21 -27.45
N SER A 519 13.57 2.02 -27.92
CA SER A 519 12.48 1.43 -27.13
C SER A 519 12.78 0.00 -26.66
N VAL A 520 13.48 -0.80 -27.48
CA VAL A 520 13.91 -2.16 -27.12
C VAL A 520 14.82 -2.12 -25.90
N PHE A 521 15.81 -1.23 -25.92
CA PHE A 521 16.72 -1.03 -24.78
C PHE A 521 15.97 -0.49 -23.56
N THR A 522 15.05 0.48 -23.74
CA THR A 522 14.23 1.02 -22.65
C THR A 522 13.42 -0.06 -21.95
N VAL A 523 12.78 -0.97 -22.70
CA VAL A 523 12.06 -2.10 -22.10
C VAL A 523 13.01 -3.04 -21.38
N PHE A 524 14.18 -3.34 -21.97
CA PHE A 524 15.17 -4.25 -21.41
C PHE A 524 15.75 -3.76 -20.07
N VAL A 525 16.04 -2.46 -19.93
CA VAL A 525 16.71 -1.90 -18.74
C VAL A 525 15.80 -1.08 -17.83
N ALA A 526 14.49 -1.04 -18.11
CA ALA A 526 13.54 -0.36 -17.24
C ALA A 526 13.62 -0.90 -15.81
N ARG A 527 13.32 -0.05 -14.82
CA ARG A 527 13.33 -0.45 -13.41
C ARG A 527 11.99 -0.16 -12.75
N THR A 528 11.53 -1.09 -11.91
CA THR A 528 10.41 -0.89 -10.99
C THR A 528 10.88 -1.20 -9.58
N ALA A 529 10.74 -0.23 -8.67
CA ALA A 529 11.20 -0.34 -7.28
C ALA A 529 12.67 -0.82 -7.14
N GLY A 530 13.56 -0.32 -8.02
CA GLY A 530 14.99 -0.66 -8.02
C GLY A 530 15.35 -1.99 -8.68
N VAL A 531 14.37 -2.81 -9.07
CA VAL A 531 14.57 -4.09 -9.77
C VAL A 531 14.47 -3.86 -11.28
N TYR A 532 15.40 -4.44 -12.04
CA TYR A 532 15.34 -4.38 -13.50
C TYR A 532 14.18 -5.21 -14.06
N ASN A 533 13.58 -4.71 -15.13
CA ASN A 533 12.69 -5.50 -15.96
C ASN A 533 13.47 -6.69 -16.51
N LEU A 534 12.78 -7.80 -16.78
CA LEU A 534 13.40 -9.01 -17.33
C LEU A 534 14.57 -9.58 -16.47
N THR A 535 14.70 -9.22 -15.20
CA THR A 535 15.79 -9.70 -14.32
C THR A 535 15.96 -11.21 -14.37
N GLU A 536 14.85 -11.97 -14.39
CA GLU A 536 14.87 -13.44 -14.46
C GLU A 536 15.48 -14.00 -15.76
N PHE A 537 15.54 -13.19 -16.82
CA PHE A 537 16.03 -13.57 -18.15
C PHE A 537 17.46 -13.10 -18.42
N HIS A 538 18.03 -12.20 -17.60
CA HIS A 538 19.34 -11.61 -17.84
C HIS A 538 20.47 -12.65 -17.91
N VAL A 539 20.38 -13.75 -17.16
CA VAL A 539 21.37 -14.84 -17.19
C VAL A 539 21.42 -15.50 -18.57
N ALA A 540 20.27 -15.69 -19.22
CA ALA A 540 20.21 -16.29 -20.56
C ALA A 540 20.82 -15.34 -21.61
N TYR A 541 20.59 -14.03 -21.47
CA TYR A 541 21.22 -13.02 -22.31
C TYR A 541 22.73 -12.90 -22.09
N GLU A 542 23.21 -13.06 -20.86
CA GLU A 542 24.63 -13.10 -20.54
C GLU A 542 25.32 -14.25 -21.28
N GLN A 543 24.76 -15.46 -21.22
CA GLN A 543 25.29 -16.64 -21.91
C GLN A 543 25.32 -16.45 -23.43
N ALA A 544 24.27 -15.86 -24.01
CA ALA A 544 24.23 -15.55 -25.44
C ALA A 544 25.27 -14.49 -25.83
N ALA A 545 25.48 -13.47 -24.99
CA ALA A 545 26.51 -12.45 -25.20
C ALA A 545 27.94 -13.01 -25.01
N GLU A 546 28.13 -13.97 -24.12
CA GLU A 546 29.40 -14.70 -23.96
C GLU A 546 29.77 -15.48 -25.22
N MET A 547 28.77 -16.09 -25.88
CA MET A 547 28.90 -16.73 -27.20
C MET A 547 29.21 -15.75 -28.35
N GLY A 548 29.19 -14.45 -28.09
CA GLY A 548 29.51 -13.41 -29.08
C GLY A 548 28.36 -13.11 -30.05
N LEU A 549 27.12 -13.45 -29.70
CA LEU A 549 25.95 -13.15 -30.51
C LEU A 549 25.68 -11.63 -30.51
N PRO A 550 25.65 -10.95 -31.67
CA PRO A 550 25.76 -9.50 -31.73
C PRO A 550 24.57 -8.74 -31.11
N PHE A 551 23.32 -9.17 -31.31
CA PHE A 551 22.14 -8.53 -30.72
C PHE A 551 22.04 -8.81 -29.22
N ALA A 552 22.38 -10.02 -28.76
CA ALA A 552 22.49 -10.32 -27.34
C ALA A 552 23.60 -9.47 -26.67
N CYS A 553 24.76 -9.34 -27.31
CA CYS A 553 25.85 -8.45 -26.89
C CYS A 553 25.36 -7.00 -26.76
N CYS A 554 24.62 -6.48 -27.76
CA CYS A 554 24.04 -5.13 -27.72
C CYS A 554 23.20 -4.91 -26.45
N LEU A 555 22.24 -5.81 -26.18
CA LEU A 555 21.30 -5.66 -25.06
C LEU A 555 21.99 -5.85 -23.71
N TYR A 556 22.78 -6.91 -23.56
CA TYR A 556 23.42 -7.23 -22.29
C TYR A 556 24.54 -6.23 -21.94
N GLY A 557 25.34 -5.79 -22.93
CA GLY A 557 26.32 -4.73 -22.71
C GLY A 557 25.67 -3.39 -22.34
N HIS A 558 24.50 -3.07 -22.91
CA HIS A 558 23.72 -1.89 -22.51
C HIS A 558 23.25 -1.99 -21.04
N LEU A 559 22.77 -3.17 -20.63
CA LEU A 559 22.42 -3.45 -19.24
C LEU A 559 23.62 -3.27 -18.30
N CYS A 560 24.80 -3.82 -18.62
CA CYS A 560 26.02 -3.63 -17.83
C CYS A 560 26.34 -2.15 -17.62
N GLY A 561 26.29 -1.36 -18.70
CA GLY A 561 26.47 0.10 -18.61
C GLY A 561 25.47 0.78 -17.70
N HIS A 562 24.19 0.43 -17.83
CA HIS A 562 23.14 0.97 -16.98
C HIS A 562 23.29 0.54 -15.50
N ALA A 563 23.95 -0.59 -15.25
CA ALA A 563 24.28 -1.07 -13.91
C ALA A 563 25.56 -0.45 -13.34
N GLY A 564 26.30 0.34 -14.13
CA GLY A 564 27.58 0.96 -13.75
C GLY A 564 28.81 0.09 -14.03
N ASP A 565 28.63 -1.07 -14.69
CA ASP A 565 29.72 -1.97 -15.07
C ASP A 565 30.26 -1.62 -16.47
N VAL A 566 31.16 -0.63 -16.49
CA VAL A 566 31.75 -0.09 -17.72
C VAL A 566 32.68 -1.11 -18.39
N GLU A 567 33.35 -1.97 -17.61
CA GLU A 567 34.28 -2.96 -18.15
C GLU A 567 33.55 -4.05 -18.91
N ARG A 568 32.51 -4.65 -18.31
CA ARG A 568 31.68 -5.65 -19.00
C ARG A 568 30.95 -5.05 -20.19
N LYS A 569 30.47 -3.80 -20.08
CA LYS A 569 29.93 -3.08 -21.24
C LYS A 569 30.93 -3.08 -22.40
N ARG A 570 32.17 -2.61 -22.17
CA ARG A 570 33.19 -2.57 -23.23
C ARG A 570 33.48 -3.96 -23.79
N HIS A 571 33.61 -4.97 -22.92
CA HIS A 571 33.86 -6.35 -23.32
C HIS A 571 32.81 -6.87 -24.31
N PHE A 572 31.51 -6.71 -24.01
CA PHE A 572 30.45 -7.20 -24.89
C PHE A 572 30.25 -6.31 -26.12
N MET A 573 30.39 -4.98 -25.99
CA MET A 573 30.28 -4.07 -27.13
C MET A 573 31.40 -4.31 -28.17
N ALA A 574 32.60 -4.73 -27.75
CA ALA A 574 33.69 -5.08 -28.65
C ALA A 574 33.42 -6.32 -29.51
N LYS A 575 32.45 -7.16 -29.14
CA LYS A 575 32.01 -8.34 -29.90
C LYS A 575 30.90 -8.01 -30.92
N VAL A 576 30.38 -6.79 -30.91
CA VAL A 576 29.35 -6.36 -31.85
C VAL A 576 30.02 -5.86 -33.13
N ASP A 577 29.80 -6.56 -34.24
CA ASP A 577 30.18 -6.03 -35.55
C ASP A 577 29.31 -4.81 -35.88
N ILE A 578 29.91 -3.64 -36.06
CA ILE A 578 29.19 -2.38 -36.34
C ILE A 578 28.50 -2.43 -37.71
N GLU A 579 28.90 -3.36 -38.59
CA GLU A 579 28.27 -3.66 -39.88
C GLU A 579 27.13 -4.70 -39.80
N LEU A 580 26.60 -4.99 -38.60
CA LEU A 580 25.32 -5.70 -38.36
C LEU A 580 24.33 -5.44 -39.52
N PRO A 581 23.70 -6.49 -40.08
CA PRO A 581 23.14 -6.49 -41.44
C PRO A 581 22.19 -5.30 -41.67
N ASN A 582 22.70 -4.22 -42.26
CA ASN A 582 21.95 -3.03 -42.68
C ASN A 582 20.98 -2.40 -41.64
N LEU A 583 21.34 -2.39 -40.35
CA LEU A 583 20.54 -1.76 -39.29
C LEU A 583 21.04 -0.34 -38.90
N ALA A 584 20.90 0.63 -39.81
CA ALA A 584 21.42 1.99 -39.63
C ALA A 584 20.95 2.70 -38.32
N PRO A 585 19.68 2.62 -37.89
CA PRO A 585 19.22 3.18 -36.62
C PRO A 585 19.87 2.54 -35.39
N LEU A 586 20.08 1.21 -35.40
CA LEU A 586 20.76 0.51 -34.31
C LEU A 586 22.22 0.95 -34.24
N ARG A 587 22.92 0.99 -35.38
CA ARG A 587 24.29 1.51 -35.47
C ARG A 587 24.40 2.92 -34.91
N ASN A 588 23.52 3.82 -35.33
CA ASN A 588 23.49 5.21 -34.86
C ASN A 588 23.24 5.28 -33.34
N TYR A 589 22.32 4.45 -32.82
CA TYR A 589 22.04 4.37 -31.39
C TYR A 589 23.25 3.90 -30.58
N LEU A 590 23.93 2.85 -31.04
CA LEU A 590 25.12 2.31 -30.38
C LEU A 590 26.27 3.31 -30.39
N MET A 591 26.56 3.93 -31.54
CA MET A 591 27.61 4.95 -31.67
C MET A 591 27.37 6.16 -30.76
N ASN A 592 26.11 6.63 -30.66
CA ASN A 592 25.76 7.72 -29.77
C ASN A 592 25.91 7.35 -28.28
N ASN A 593 25.64 6.10 -27.91
CA ASN A 593 25.83 5.64 -26.53
C ASN A 593 27.31 5.41 -26.19
N LEU A 594 28.12 4.87 -27.11
CA LEU A 594 29.55 4.68 -26.92
C LEU A 594 30.31 6.00 -26.79
N ARG A 595 29.95 7.01 -27.60
CA ARG A 595 30.53 8.36 -27.54
C ARG A 595 30.26 9.07 -26.20
N LYS A 596 29.09 8.85 -25.59
CA LYS A 596 28.76 9.42 -24.27
C LYS A 596 29.67 8.89 -23.15
N ASP A 597 30.28 7.72 -23.35
CA ASP A 597 31.13 7.06 -22.36
C ASP A 597 32.63 7.18 -22.67
N GLY A 598 33.01 8.06 -23.60
CA GLY A 598 34.40 8.31 -23.97
C GLY A 598 35.08 7.16 -24.70
N VAL A 599 34.31 6.27 -25.33
CA VAL A 599 34.84 5.20 -26.19
C VAL A 599 35.00 5.76 -27.60
N SER A 600 36.23 5.78 -28.11
CA SER A 600 36.60 6.30 -29.45
C SER A 600 36.20 5.35 -30.57
#